data_AF-W2TNB8-F1
#
_entry.id   AF-W2TNB8-F1
#
_cell.length_a   1.000
_cell.length_b   1.000
_cell.length_c   1.000
_cell.angle_alpha   90.00
_cell.angle_beta   90.00
_cell.angle_gamma   90.00
#
_symmetry.space_group_name_H-M   'P 1'
#
loop_
_entity.id
_entity.type
_entity.pdbx_description
1 polymer ?
#
loop_
_entity_poly.entity_id
_entity_poly.type
_entity_poly.pdbx_seq_one_letter_code
_entity_poly.pdbx_strand_id
1 'polypeptide(L)'
;MLRQRFLNAPKELVDGCDENANVVPSSLSCDLNDADRNEKKLQFLEDAFILHDQIYKLVPEVVKSVVAKDLADVREAVNFLLICCRLLIRGSEAALFELYRRVENLSDDSKTEVIDAIASLFIVRKTDGKIEVFDTSLQLLKLLKRVEEILETKYLEDRVLAMKALTILAKGNRIFMRQHLREFQKYIRGSDDILACEALRALSNLVPLHSDSPEEESDRDIFRLRIFDSLFPDIERLLFRLMLSDDADATATLWHTCARNAIRVLFALSSEVDFVMSRVLGKTIWYAKRSADILIFYEKFKETQKNLNSDLIEDRRVYWNMKWQRTLERTLTIIGEIVEAIFVHISCSFKHELKRVAELVEVELKSDHETDEDYGNFDVNRSEVETDFAYEAGIFNMKPTSEKDIEVIATVPSTKTTIYIKQEVCDEKDDKTNTVDDLIRTHVNKLLEDSLLEPNSSSKIQPFDSDKLAMA
;
A
#
# COMPACT_ATOMS: atom_id res chain seq x y z
N MET A 1 -47.86 6.48 12.83
CA MET A 1 -48.40 5.85 14.06
C MET A 1 -47.38 5.72 15.19
N LEU A 2 -46.12 5.30 14.93
CA LEU A 2 -45.04 5.23 15.94
C LEU A 2 -44.62 6.59 16.52
N ARG A 3 -44.44 7.61 15.67
CA ARG A 3 -44.11 9.00 16.08
C ARG A 3 -45.11 9.61 17.08
N GLN A 4 -46.38 9.25 16.95
CA GLN A 4 -47.47 9.76 17.79
C GLN A 4 -47.54 9.05 19.15
N ARG A 5 -47.06 7.80 19.23
CA ARG A 5 -46.86 7.10 20.51
C ARG A 5 -45.62 7.61 21.25
N PHE A 6 -44.58 7.99 20.52
CA PHE A 6 -43.35 8.55 21.11
C PHE A 6 -43.56 9.98 21.67
N LEU A 7 -44.34 10.82 20.98
CA LEU A 7 -44.67 12.18 21.43
C LEU A 7 -45.68 12.24 22.59
N ASN A 8 -46.38 11.14 22.87
CA ASN A 8 -47.36 11.02 23.95
C ASN A 8 -46.81 10.32 25.20
N ALA A 9 -45.50 10.03 25.24
CA ALA A 9 -44.84 9.61 26.47
C ALA A 9 -44.86 10.77 27.49
N PRO A 10 -45.15 10.51 28.78
CA PRO A 10 -45.30 11.57 29.78
C PRO A 10 -44.03 12.43 29.89
N LYS A 11 -44.21 13.75 29.87
CA LYS A 11 -43.14 14.77 29.92
C LYS A 11 -42.36 14.83 31.25
N GLU A 12 -42.68 13.97 32.20
CA GLU A 12 -42.09 13.94 33.55
C GLU A 12 -40.70 13.25 33.61
N LEU A 13 -40.18 12.79 32.47
CA LEU A 13 -38.89 12.08 32.36
C LEU A 13 -37.71 12.94 31.86
N VAL A 14 -37.93 14.23 31.60
CA VAL A 14 -36.88 15.17 31.15
C VAL A 14 -37.04 16.52 31.87
N ASP A 15 -37.00 16.51 33.19
CA ASP A 15 -36.87 17.73 33.98
C ASP A 15 -35.67 17.60 34.92
N GLY A 16 -34.74 18.55 34.83
CA GLY A 16 -33.64 18.71 35.80
C GLY A 16 -32.20 18.60 35.27
N CYS A 17 -31.81 19.42 34.29
CA CYS A 17 -30.46 19.99 34.26
C CYS A 17 -30.58 21.51 34.16
N ASP A 18 -31.01 22.14 35.26
CA ASP A 18 -30.91 23.58 35.44
C ASP A 18 -29.69 23.84 36.34
N GLU A 19 -28.63 24.42 35.78
CA GLU A 19 -27.32 24.62 36.43
C GLU A 19 -27.29 25.76 37.46
N ASN A 20 -28.43 26.30 37.88
CA ASN A 20 -28.47 27.46 38.79
C ASN A 20 -29.48 27.32 39.93
N ALA A 21 -29.09 26.63 41.01
CA ALA A 21 -29.80 26.74 42.29
C ALA A 21 -28.83 26.69 43.48
N ASN A 22 -28.23 27.83 43.80
CA ASN A 22 -27.79 28.13 45.16
C ASN A 22 -29.04 28.39 46.02
N VAL A 23 -29.61 27.33 46.61
CA VAL A 23 -30.58 27.46 47.71
C VAL A 23 -30.25 26.43 48.80
N VAL A 24 -30.16 26.95 50.01
CA VAL A 24 -29.82 26.35 51.30
C VAL A 24 -30.53 25.00 51.56
N PRO A 25 -29.85 23.97 52.11
CA PRO A 25 -30.50 22.72 52.46
C PRO A 25 -31.28 22.87 53.76
N SER A 26 -32.61 22.91 53.69
CA SER A 26 -33.47 22.61 54.83
C SER A 26 -33.51 21.10 55.02
N SER A 27 -32.90 20.66 56.12
CA SER A 27 -32.96 19.31 56.65
C SER A 27 -34.41 18.91 56.98
N LEU A 28 -35.07 18.22 56.06
CA LEU A 28 -36.15 17.30 56.39
C LEU A 28 -35.70 15.89 56.02
N SER A 29 -35.43 15.11 57.06
CA SER A 29 -35.30 13.67 57.03
C SER A 29 -36.60 13.04 56.52
N CYS A 30 -36.68 12.83 55.21
CA CYS A 30 -37.61 11.88 54.61
C CYS A 30 -36.92 10.51 54.55
N ASP A 31 -37.04 9.76 55.63
CA ASP A 31 -36.92 8.29 55.63
C ASP A 31 -38.12 7.68 54.90
N LEU A 32 -38.37 8.12 53.66
CA LEU A 32 -39.28 7.46 52.74
C LEU A 32 -38.48 6.37 52.02
N ASN A 33 -38.46 5.21 52.69
CA ASN A 33 -38.24 3.87 52.18
C ASN A 33 -37.34 3.79 50.93
N ASP A 34 -36.04 3.65 51.15
CA ASP A 34 -35.09 3.22 50.11
C ASP A 34 -35.59 1.96 49.36
N ALA A 35 -36.42 1.13 50.00
CA ALA A 35 -37.11 -0.01 49.39
C ALA A 35 -38.06 0.39 48.24
N ASP A 36 -38.93 1.40 48.41
CA ASP A 36 -39.89 1.85 47.36
C ASP A 36 -39.15 2.56 46.21
N ARG A 37 -38.06 3.28 46.52
CA ARG A 37 -37.19 3.87 45.50
C ARG A 37 -36.45 2.79 44.69
N ASN A 38 -36.00 1.71 45.33
CA ASN A 38 -35.33 0.61 44.67
C ASN A 38 -36.31 -0.23 43.82
N GLU A 39 -37.55 -0.41 44.28
CA GLU A 39 -38.61 -1.10 43.52
C GLU A 39 -38.97 -0.33 42.24
N LYS A 40 -39.16 1.00 42.33
CA LYS A 40 -39.39 1.85 41.14
C LYS A 40 -38.23 1.83 40.16
N LYS A 41 -36.98 1.81 40.65
CA LYS A 41 -35.79 1.66 39.79
C LYS A 41 -35.74 0.29 39.12
N LEU A 42 -36.09 -0.78 39.83
CA LEU A 42 -36.13 -2.13 39.28
C LEU A 42 -37.17 -2.23 38.16
N GLN A 43 -38.39 -1.72 38.41
CA GLN A 43 -39.45 -1.69 37.40
C GLN A 43 -39.03 -0.90 36.15
N PHE A 44 -38.38 0.26 36.34
CA PHE A 44 -37.86 1.05 35.22
C PHE A 44 -36.81 0.26 34.41
N LEU A 45 -35.91 -0.46 35.08
CA LEU A 45 -34.92 -1.30 34.40
C LEU A 45 -35.59 -2.45 33.63
N GLU A 46 -36.58 -3.12 34.23
CA GLU A 46 -37.35 -4.18 33.56
C GLU A 46 -38.05 -3.67 32.30
N ASP A 47 -38.75 -2.53 32.40
CA ASP A 47 -39.43 -1.91 31.26
C ASP A 47 -38.43 -1.49 30.17
N ALA A 48 -37.26 -0.96 30.55
CA ALA A 48 -36.19 -0.62 29.62
C ALA A 48 -35.61 -1.86 28.91
N PHE A 49 -35.41 -2.98 29.62
CA PHE A 49 -34.96 -4.24 29.03
C PHE A 49 -35.99 -4.82 28.06
N ILE A 50 -37.28 -4.77 28.42
CA ILE A 50 -38.37 -5.21 27.53
C ILE A 50 -38.39 -4.37 26.26
N LEU A 51 -38.29 -3.04 26.39
CA LEU A 51 -38.24 -2.15 25.23
C LEU A 51 -37.01 -2.44 24.36
N HIS A 52 -35.83 -2.62 24.95
CA HIS A 52 -34.61 -2.95 24.23
C HIS A 52 -34.76 -4.27 23.45
N ASP A 53 -35.32 -5.32 24.06
CA ASP A 53 -35.58 -6.60 23.38
C ASP A 53 -36.60 -6.49 22.24
N GLN A 54 -37.65 -5.69 22.42
CA GLN A 54 -38.64 -5.42 21.37
C GLN A 54 -38.01 -4.69 20.18
N ILE A 55 -37.18 -3.66 20.43
CA ILE A 55 -36.47 -2.94 19.37
C ILE A 55 -35.50 -3.89 18.66
N TYR A 56 -34.74 -4.71 19.40
CA TYR A 56 -33.83 -5.70 18.82
C TYR A 56 -34.53 -6.64 17.84
N LYS A 57 -35.72 -7.13 18.17
CA LYS A 57 -36.52 -7.99 17.29
C LYS A 57 -37.04 -7.25 16.05
N LEU A 58 -37.25 -5.94 16.14
CA LEU A 58 -37.74 -5.11 15.04
C LEU A 58 -36.64 -4.76 14.02
N VAL A 59 -35.41 -4.58 14.49
CA VAL A 59 -34.24 -4.21 13.68
C VAL A 59 -34.09 -5.03 12.37
N PRO A 60 -34.11 -6.38 12.37
CA PRO A 60 -33.99 -7.16 11.14
C PRO A 60 -35.20 -7.03 10.20
N GLU A 61 -36.41 -6.83 10.75
CA GLU A 61 -37.63 -6.67 9.95
C GLU A 61 -37.65 -5.32 9.22
N VAL A 62 -37.09 -4.27 9.85
CA VAL A 62 -36.90 -2.97 9.20
C VAL A 62 -36.04 -3.12 7.95
N VAL A 63 -34.88 -3.80 8.04
CA VAL A 63 -33.99 -4.02 6.89
C VAL A 63 -34.67 -4.83 5.78
N LYS A 64 -35.42 -5.88 6.13
CA LYS A 64 -36.19 -6.66 5.15
C LYS A 64 -37.23 -5.81 4.44
N SER A 65 -37.87 -4.90 5.17
CA SER A 65 -38.95 -4.08 4.62
C SER A 65 -38.47 -3.05 3.61
N VAL A 66 -37.20 -2.63 3.63
CA VAL A 66 -36.67 -1.56 2.77
C VAL A 66 -36.45 -2.01 1.32
N VAL A 67 -36.33 -3.32 1.07
CA VAL A 67 -36.11 -3.85 -0.29
C VAL A 67 -37.34 -3.56 -1.16
N ALA A 68 -37.15 -2.75 -2.21
CA ALA A 68 -38.17 -2.29 -3.18
C ALA A 68 -39.13 -1.19 -2.71
N LYS A 69 -38.76 -0.41 -1.68
CA LYS A 69 -39.54 0.76 -1.24
C LYS A 69 -39.01 2.09 -1.79
N ASP A 70 -39.80 3.14 -1.60
CA ASP A 70 -39.43 4.50 -2.01
C ASP A 70 -38.34 5.12 -1.12
N LEU A 71 -37.79 6.25 -1.57
CA LEU A 71 -36.73 6.96 -0.85
C LEU A 71 -37.15 7.37 0.58
N ALA A 72 -38.45 7.66 0.79
CA ALA A 72 -38.96 8.09 2.08
C ALA A 72 -38.90 6.95 3.12
N ASP A 73 -39.31 5.74 2.71
CA ASP A 73 -39.22 4.55 3.54
C ASP A 73 -37.76 4.15 3.83
N VAL A 74 -36.87 4.29 2.84
CA VAL A 74 -35.42 4.08 3.03
C VAL A 74 -34.90 5.06 4.09
N ARG A 75 -35.19 6.36 3.95
CA ARG A 75 -34.74 7.40 4.89
C ARG A 75 -35.23 7.13 6.32
N GLU A 76 -36.50 6.75 6.49
CA GLU A 76 -37.04 6.46 7.81
C GLU A 76 -36.38 5.23 8.44
N ALA A 77 -36.17 4.16 7.67
CA ALA A 77 -35.51 2.95 8.14
C ALA A 77 -34.06 3.21 8.53
N VAL A 78 -33.34 3.98 7.72
CA VAL A 78 -31.97 4.41 8.00
C VAL A 78 -31.91 5.24 9.28
N ASN A 79 -32.77 6.26 9.43
CA ASN A 79 -32.83 7.08 10.64
C ASN A 79 -33.14 6.24 11.89
N PHE A 80 -34.06 5.30 11.79
CA PHE A 80 -34.37 4.37 12.87
C PHE A 80 -33.14 3.53 13.27
N LEU A 81 -32.42 2.96 12.29
CA LEU A 81 -31.20 2.19 12.55
C LEU A 81 -30.08 3.05 13.14
N LEU A 82 -29.91 4.29 12.69
CA LEU A 82 -28.95 5.23 13.26
C LEU A 82 -29.25 5.54 14.75
N ILE A 83 -30.53 5.76 15.08
CA ILE A 83 -30.95 5.95 16.48
C ILE A 83 -30.65 4.68 17.29
N CYS A 84 -30.94 3.50 16.75
CA CYS A 84 -30.63 2.23 17.40
C CYS A 84 -29.12 2.07 17.65
N CYS A 85 -28.26 2.42 16.68
CA CYS A 85 -26.80 2.40 16.85
C CYS A 85 -26.33 3.39 17.93
N ARG A 86 -26.87 4.62 17.96
CA ARG A 86 -26.52 5.62 19.00
C ARG A 86 -26.93 5.16 20.40
N LEU A 87 -28.01 4.40 20.51
CA LEU A 87 -28.49 3.81 21.75
C LEU A 87 -27.85 2.44 22.06
N LEU A 88 -26.91 1.98 21.23
CA LEU A 88 -26.23 0.69 21.37
C LEU A 88 -27.19 -0.52 21.41
N ILE A 89 -28.30 -0.45 20.67
CA ILE A 89 -29.23 -1.58 20.55
C ILE A 89 -28.52 -2.74 19.87
N ARG A 90 -28.55 -3.92 20.50
CA ARG A 90 -27.92 -5.13 19.95
C ARG A 90 -28.34 -5.35 18.49
N GLY A 91 -27.39 -5.71 17.63
CA GLY A 91 -27.67 -6.06 16.23
C GLY A 91 -27.99 -4.89 15.29
N SER A 92 -28.07 -3.64 15.77
CA SER A 92 -28.33 -2.48 14.92
C SER A 92 -27.20 -2.23 13.91
N GLU A 93 -25.94 -2.43 14.30
CA GLU A 93 -24.78 -2.29 13.40
C GLU A 93 -24.80 -3.33 12.28
N ALA A 94 -25.08 -4.59 12.62
CA ALA A 94 -25.20 -5.67 11.64
C ALA A 94 -26.36 -5.42 10.67
N ALA A 95 -27.47 -4.86 11.16
CA ALA A 95 -28.61 -4.48 10.33
C ALA A 95 -28.32 -3.29 9.41
N LEU A 96 -27.58 -2.29 9.91
CA LEU A 96 -27.12 -1.17 9.09
C LEU A 96 -26.17 -1.64 7.98
N PHE A 97 -25.31 -2.61 8.27
CA PHE A 97 -24.42 -3.23 7.28
C PHE A 97 -25.18 -4.12 6.29
N GLU A 98 -26.19 -4.86 6.73
CA GLU A 98 -27.07 -5.62 5.83
C GLU A 98 -27.88 -4.69 4.94
N LEU A 99 -28.32 -3.55 5.46
CA LEU A 99 -28.93 -2.50 4.65
C LEU A 99 -27.94 -1.96 3.61
N TYR A 100 -26.69 -1.68 4.00
CA TYR A 100 -25.62 -1.27 3.09
C TYR A 100 -25.36 -2.30 1.98
N ARG A 101 -25.31 -3.60 2.29
CA ARG A 101 -25.16 -4.65 1.27
C ARG A 101 -26.30 -4.69 0.25
N ARG A 102 -27.49 -4.27 0.65
CA ARG A 102 -28.67 -4.22 -0.21
C ARG A 102 -28.77 -2.92 -1.02
N VAL A 103 -27.88 -1.96 -0.78
CA VAL A 103 -27.84 -0.66 -1.46
C VAL A 103 -27.68 -0.80 -2.97
N GLU A 104 -26.97 -1.81 -3.46
CA GLU A 104 -26.81 -2.03 -4.91
C GLU A 104 -28.15 -2.18 -5.65
N ASN A 105 -29.17 -2.70 -4.97
CA ASN A 105 -30.51 -2.92 -5.52
C ASN A 105 -31.45 -1.71 -5.36
N LEU A 106 -30.99 -0.60 -4.78
CA LEU A 106 -31.78 0.60 -4.57
C LEU A 106 -31.61 1.62 -5.72
N SER A 107 -32.49 2.62 -5.79
CA SER A 107 -32.28 3.79 -6.64
C SER A 107 -31.06 4.58 -6.19
N ASP A 108 -30.36 5.27 -7.10
CA ASP A 108 -29.13 6.00 -6.76
C ASP A 108 -29.34 7.04 -5.65
N ASP A 109 -30.51 7.72 -5.61
CA ASP A 109 -30.89 8.63 -4.52
C ASP A 109 -31.00 7.92 -3.16
N SER A 110 -31.48 6.68 -3.15
CA SER A 110 -31.56 5.88 -1.93
C SER A 110 -30.19 5.36 -1.52
N LYS A 111 -29.29 5.12 -2.48
CA LYS A 111 -27.91 4.73 -2.20
C LYS A 111 -27.16 5.85 -1.51
N THR A 112 -27.24 7.07 -2.05
CA THR A 112 -26.59 8.24 -1.47
C THR A 112 -27.11 8.51 -0.07
N GLU A 113 -28.42 8.43 0.17
CA GLU A 113 -29.01 8.59 1.50
C GLU A 113 -28.49 7.56 2.52
N VAL A 114 -28.44 6.27 2.15
CA VAL A 114 -27.89 5.22 3.04
C VAL A 114 -26.40 5.46 3.31
N ILE A 115 -25.62 5.81 2.30
CA ILE A 115 -24.19 6.09 2.44
C ILE A 115 -23.97 7.33 3.33
N ASP A 116 -24.68 8.42 3.10
CA ASP A 116 -24.56 9.67 3.86
C ASP A 116 -24.95 9.46 5.33
N ALA A 117 -26.00 8.67 5.57
CA ALA A 117 -26.43 8.34 6.91
C ALA A 117 -25.43 7.45 7.64
N ILE A 118 -24.90 6.40 7.00
CA ILE A 118 -23.82 5.59 7.59
C ILE A 118 -22.60 6.46 7.84
N ALA A 119 -22.23 7.31 6.88
CA ALA A 119 -21.14 8.26 7.03
C ALA A 119 -21.37 9.19 8.22
N SER A 120 -22.60 9.60 8.52
CA SER A 120 -22.92 10.43 9.70
C SER A 120 -22.64 9.78 11.05
N LEU A 121 -22.43 8.45 11.11
CA LEU A 121 -21.95 7.78 12.32
C LEU A 121 -20.45 7.98 12.56
N PHE A 122 -19.69 8.32 11.51
CA PHE A 122 -18.23 8.41 11.52
C PHE A 122 -17.71 9.82 11.18
N ILE A 123 -18.51 10.62 10.48
CA ILE A 123 -18.21 11.96 10.01
C ILE A 123 -19.09 12.93 10.79
N VAL A 124 -18.45 13.74 11.63
CA VAL A 124 -19.10 14.83 12.35
C VAL A 124 -19.20 16.01 11.40
N ARG A 125 -20.41 16.52 11.18
CA ARG A 125 -20.65 17.74 10.41
C ARG A 125 -21.13 18.85 11.33
N LYS A 126 -20.64 20.06 11.10
CA LYS A 126 -21.09 21.29 11.75
C LYS A 126 -22.52 21.62 11.32
N THR A 127 -23.16 22.55 12.05
CA THR A 127 -24.51 23.05 11.73
C THR A 127 -24.61 23.73 10.36
N ASP A 128 -23.48 24.18 9.80
CA ASP A 128 -23.39 24.75 8.45
C ASP A 128 -23.25 23.69 7.34
N GLY A 129 -23.26 22.40 7.70
CA GLY A 129 -23.11 21.27 6.78
C GLY A 129 -21.67 20.94 6.39
N LYS A 130 -20.69 21.75 6.82
CA LYS A 130 -19.27 21.45 6.58
C LYS A 130 -18.80 20.34 7.50
N ILE A 131 -17.88 19.51 7.00
CA ILE A 131 -17.26 18.47 7.81
C ILE A 131 -16.47 19.12 8.94
N GLU A 132 -16.76 18.76 10.17
CA GLU A 132 -15.97 19.12 11.33
C GLU A 132 -14.71 18.27 11.31
N VAL A 133 -13.68 18.79 10.66
CA VAL A 133 -12.43 18.06 10.41
C VAL A 133 -11.86 17.53 11.73
N PHE A 134 -11.82 18.34 12.79
CA PHE A 134 -11.25 17.90 14.08
C PHE A 134 -12.02 16.74 14.71
N ASP A 135 -13.34 16.83 14.83
CA ASP A 135 -14.14 15.78 15.49
C ASP A 135 -14.30 14.54 14.63
N THR A 136 -14.39 14.69 13.31
CA THR A 136 -14.32 13.58 12.36
C THR A 136 -12.97 12.89 12.45
N SER A 137 -11.87 13.66 12.42
CA SER A 137 -10.53 13.14 12.62
C SER A 137 -10.42 12.44 13.96
N LEU A 138 -11.01 12.96 15.05
CA LEU A 138 -10.99 12.34 16.37
C LEU A 138 -11.82 11.04 16.43
N GLN A 139 -12.98 10.96 15.77
CA GLN A 139 -13.77 9.73 15.67
C GLN A 139 -13.04 8.66 14.86
N LEU A 140 -12.44 9.06 13.73
CA LEU A 140 -11.57 8.21 12.94
C LEU A 140 -10.32 7.81 13.74
N LEU A 141 -9.74 8.70 14.54
CA LEU A 141 -8.60 8.41 15.41
C LEU A 141 -8.98 7.47 16.54
N LYS A 142 -10.18 7.58 17.11
CA LYS A 142 -10.70 6.62 18.10
C LYS A 142 -10.90 5.25 17.48
N LEU A 143 -11.39 5.20 16.24
CA LEU A 143 -11.51 3.97 15.48
C LEU A 143 -10.13 3.37 15.14
N LEU A 144 -9.18 4.21 14.73
CA LEU A 144 -7.78 3.84 14.48
C LEU A 144 -7.06 3.39 15.76
N LYS A 145 -7.28 4.06 16.89
CA LYS A 145 -6.71 3.69 18.19
C LYS A 145 -7.29 2.35 18.66
N ARG A 146 -8.59 2.13 18.49
CA ARG A 146 -9.18 0.81 18.70
C ARG A 146 -8.57 -0.23 17.77
N VAL A 147 -8.28 0.14 16.53
CA VAL A 147 -7.59 -0.73 15.56
C VAL A 147 -6.15 -1.01 16.00
N GLU A 148 -5.40 -0.06 16.55
CA GLU A 148 -4.07 -0.27 17.15
C GLU A 148 -4.15 -1.20 18.36
N GLU A 149 -5.07 -0.95 19.29
CA GLU A 149 -5.34 -1.82 20.43
C GLU A 149 -5.71 -3.25 19.96
N ILE A 150 -6.49 -3.37 18.88
CA ILE A 150 -6.81 -4.65 18.24
C ILE A 150 -5.57 -5.30 17.61
N LEU A 151 -4.69 -4.52 16.97
CA LEU A 151 -3.46 -5.04 16.35
C LEU A 151 -2.48 -5.61 17.37
N GLU A 152 -2.57 -5.15 18.62
CA GLU A 152 -1.85 -5.65 19.79
C GLU A 152 -2.52 -6.86 20.47
N THR A 153 -3.75 -7.23 20.07
CA THR A 153 -4.42 -8.41 20.64
C THR A 153 -3.72 -9.72 20.26
N LYS A 154 -4.00 -10.78 21.03
CA LYS A 154 -3.51 -12.13 20.71
C LYS A 154 -4.28 -12.81 19.57
N TYR A 155 -5.45 -12.29 19.18
CA TYR A 155 -6.33 -12.94 18.23
C TYR A 155 -5.99 -12.53 16.80
N LEU A 156 -5.52 -13.49 15.99
CA LEU A 156 -5.09 -13.22 14.62
C LEU A 156 -6.21 -12.66 13.74
N GLU A 157 -7.42 -13.20 13.87
CA GLU A 157 -8.58 -12.79 13.07
C GLU A 157 -8.87 -11.29 13.23
N ASP A 158 -8.85 -10.80 14.46
CA ASP A 158 -9.10 -9.38 14.76
C ASP A 158 -7.99 -8.50 14.16
N ARG A 159 -6.73 -8.92 14.25
CA ARG A 159 -5.59 -8.20 13.66
C ARG A 159 -5.68 -8.12 12.13
N VAL A 160 -6.11 -9.21 11.48
CA VAL A 160 -6.31 -9.26 10.03
C VAL A 160 -7.47 -8.35 9.61
N LEU A 161 -8.58 -8.35 10.36
CA LEU A 161 -9.72 -7.46 10.12
C LEU A 161 -9.32 -5.98 10.28
N ALA A 162 -8.57 -5.67 11.33
CA ALA A 162 -7.97 -4.35 11.56
C ALA A 162 -7.11 -3.92 10.37
N MET A 163 -6.21 -4.78 9.89
CA MET A 163 -5.35 -4.46 8.75
C MET A 163 -6.13 -4.28 7.44
N LYS A 164 -7.20 -5.04 7.23
CA LYS A 164 -8.12 -4.84 6.09
C LYS A 164 -8.83 -3.49 6.17
N ALA A 165 -9.25 -3.05 7.36
CA ALA A 165 -9.80 -1.72 7.55
C ALA A 165 -8.77 -0.63 7.24
N LEU A 166 -7.52 -0.78 7.72
CA LEU A 166 -6.43 0.13 7.39
C LEU A 166 -6.12 0.16 5.88
N THR A 167 -6.26 -0.97 5.19
CA THR A 167 -6.09 -1.04 3.73
C THR A 167 -7.12 -0.18 2.99
N ILE A 168 -8.37 -0.15 3.47
CA ILE A 168 -9.43 0.70 2.91
C ILE A 168 -9.13 2.17 3.21
N LEU A 169 -8.69 2.49 4.43
CA LEU A 169 -8.30 3.85 4.81
C LEU A 169 -7.09 4.35 4.02
N ALA A 170 -6.10 3.49 3.75
CA ALA A 170 -4.96 3.78 2.89
C ALA A 170 -5.39 4.17 1.47
N LYS A 171 -6.49 3.60 0.96
CA LYS A 171 -7.07 3.99 -0.33
C LYS A 171 -7.75 5.36 -0.26
N GLY A 172 -8.44 5.67 0.84
CA GLY A 172 -9.22 6.90 1.00
C GLY A 172 -8.41 8.13 1.42
N ASN A 173 -7.34 7.96 2.20
CA ASN A 173 -6.48 9.05 2.67
C ASN A 173 -5.00 8.66 2.62
N ARG A 174 -4.45 8.66 1.41
CA ARG A 174 -3.07 8.23 1.13
C ARG A 174 -2.03 9.07 1.86
N ILE A 175 -2.21 10.39 1.86
CA ILE A 175 -1.25 11.36 2.42
C ILE A 175 -1.02 11.09 3.91
N PHE A 176 -2.11 10.98 4.68
CA PHE A 176 -2.03 10.68 6.10
C PHE A 176 -1.41 9.30 6.34
N MET A 177 -1.87 8.28 5.61
CA MET A 177 -1.46 6.89 5.84
C MET A 177 0.01 6.63 5.44
N ARG A 178 0.62 7.45 4.59
CA ARG A 178 2.07 7.40 4.27
C ARG A 178 2.96 7.66 5.49
N GLN A 179 2.51 8.50 6.43
CA GLN A 179 3.25 8.76 7.67
C GLN A 179 3.45 7.48 8.51
N HIS A 180 2.59 6.48 8.30
CA HIS A 180 2.61 5.19 8.98
C HIS A 180 3.29 4.08 8.16
N LEU A 181 4.03 4.40 7.09
CA LEU A 181 4.70 3.38 6.25
C LEU A 181 5.55 2.40 7.07
N ARG A 182 6.29 2.90 8.05
CA ARG A 182 7.16 2.06 8.90
C ARG A 182 6.37 1.15 9.83
N GLU A 183 5.17 1.54 10.23
CA GLU A 183 4.29 0.67 11.01
C GLU A 183 3.80 -0.51 10.17
N PHE A 184 3.39 -0.28 8.92
CA PHE A 184 3.06 -1.36 7.99
C PHE A 184 4.25 -2.31 7.75
N GLN A 185 5.46 -1.76 7.61
CA GLN A 185 6.68 -2.54 7.45
C GLN A 185 6.92 -3.50 8.63
N LYS A 186 6.62 -3.11 9.88
CA LYS A 186 6.75 -4.00 11.05
C LYS A 186 5.90 -5.26 10.88
N TYR A 187 4.69 -5.13 10.34
CA TYR A 187 3.81 -6.28 10.08
C TYR A 187 4.30 -7.15 8.92
N ILE A 188 4.93 -6.57 7.89
CA ILE A 188 5.57 -7.31 6.79
C ILE A 188 6.74 -8.16 7.31
N ARG A 189 7.52 -7.65 8.26
CA ARG A 189 8.59 -8.41 8.95
C ARG A 189 8.06 -9.54 9.84
N GLY A 190 6.77 -9.52 10.14
CA GLY A 190 6.14 -10.48 11.02
C GLY A 190 6.25 -11.92 10.54
N SER A 191 6.03 -12.85 11.48
CA SER A 191 5.91 -14.28 11.20
C SER A 191 4.58 -14.64 10.55
N ASP A 192 3.57 -13.77 10.67
CA ASP A 192 2.23 -14.04 10.16
C ASP A 192 2.09 -13.59 8.70
N ASP A 193 1.99 -14.57 7.81
CA ASP A 193 1.90 -14.34 6.37
C ASP A 193 0.61 -13.63 5.95
N ILE A 194 -0.52 -13.93 6.59
CA ILE A 194 -1.82 -13.35 6.22
C ILE A 194 -1.81 -11.86 6.57
N LEU A 195 -1.39 -11.54 7.78
CA LEU A 195 -1.30 -10.16 8.25
C LEU A 195 -0.26 -9.36 7.44
N ALA A 196 0.88 -9.98 7.12
CA ALA A 196 1.91 -9.38 6.28
C ALA A 196 1.40 -9.07 4.86
N CYS A 197 0.62 -9.98 4.27
CA CYS A 197 -0.01 -9.76 2.96
C CYS A 197 -1.00 -8.58 2.98
N GLU A 198 -1.83 -8.46 4.02
CA GLU A 198 -2.76 -7.32 4.15
C GLU A 198 -2.02 -6.01 4.43
N ALA A 199 -0.94 -6.04 5.21
CA ALA A 199 -0.09 -4.85 5.41
C ALA A 199 0.58 -4.40 4.10
N LEU A 200 1.06 -5.35 3.29
CA LEU A 200 1.60 -5.06 1.96
C LEU A 200 0.51 -4.52 1.01
N ARG A 201 -0.71 -5.04 1.11
CA ARG A 201 -1.87 -4.52 0.37
C ARG A 201 -2.18 -3.08 0.78
N ALA A 202 -2.15 -2.75 2.07
CA ALA A 202 -2.29 -1.38 2.56
C ALA A 202 -1.20 -0.47 1.96
N LEU A 203 0.08 -0.89 2.00
CA LEU A 203 1.17 -0.15 1.36
C LEU A 203 0.95 0.07 -0.14
N SER A 204 0.44 -0.93 -0.86
CA SER A 204 0.17 -0.81 -2.30
C SER A 204 -0.88 0.24 -2.64
N ASN A 205 -1.76 0.58 -1.69
CA ASN A 205 -2.78 1.63 -1.86
C ASN A 205 -2.23 3.04 -1.56
N LEU A 206 -1.09 3.17 -0.87
CA LEU A 206 -0.51 4.46 -0.50
C LEU A 206 0.08 5.23 -1.69
N VAL A 207 0.49 4.50 -2.73
CA VAL A 207 1.06 5.09 -3.92
C VAL A 207 0.13 4.83 -5.10
N PRO A 208 -0.56 5.85 -5.60
CA PRO A 208 -1.39 5.67 -6.77
C PRO A 208 -0.51 5.43 -7.99
N LEU A 209 -0.95 4.53 -8.87
CA LEU A 209 -0.30 4.32 -10.17
C LEU A 209 -0.71 5.42 -11.17
N HIS A 210 -1.94 5.96 -11.06
CA HIS A 210 -2.50 7.00 -11.94
C HIS A 210 -3.00 8.21 -11.13
N SER A 211 -2.53 9.40 -11.47
CA SER A 211 -2.89 10.66 -10.83
C SER A 211 -4.01 11.24 -11.65
N ASP A 212 -5.17 11.40 -11.04
CA ASP A 212 -6.31 11.99 -11.75
C ASP A 212 -6.24 13.53 -11.70
N SER A 213 -5.32 14.10 -10.89
CA SER A 213 -5.12 15.54 -10.74
C SER A 213 -3.63 15.94 -10.65
N PRO A 214 -3.27 17.16 -11.10
CA PRO A 214 -1.90 17.68 -11.00
C PRO A 214 -1.45 17.97 -9.55
N GLU A 215 -2.38 18.19 -8.62
CA GLU A 215 -2.04 18.31 -7.19
C GLU A 215 -1.53 16.96 -6.65
N GLU A 216 -2.19 15.86 -7.03
CA GLU A 216 -1.76 14.49 -6.70
C GLU A 216 -0.43 14.10 -7.36
N GLU A 217 -0.05 14.75 -8.47
CA GLU A 217 1.24 14.53 -9.14
C GLU A 217 2.40 15.08 -8.29
N SER A 218 2.27 16.28 -7.74
CA SER A 218 3.31 16.88 -6.89
C SER A 218 3.59 16.04 -5.63
N ASP A 219 2.55 15.39 -5.09
CA ASP A 219 2.64 14.54 -3.91
C ASP A 219 3.23 13.14 -4.19
N ARG A 220 3.31 12.68 -5.45
CA ARG A 220 3.94 11.39 -5.78
C ARG A 220 5.44 11.43 -5.66
N ASP A 221 6.04 12.50 -6.14
CA ASP A 221 7.48 12.56 -6.35
C ASP A 221 8.26 12.73 -5.03
N ILE A 222 7.58 13.11 -3.96
CA ILE A 222 8.16 13.35 -2.64
C ILE A 222 8.47 12.03 -1.88
N PHE A 223 8.01 10.87 -2.36
CA PHE A 223 8.00 9.65 -1.55
C PHE A 223 8.67 8.41 -2.16
N ARG A 224 9.60 8.59 -3.11
CA ARG A 224 10.47 7.49 -3.55
C ARG A 224 11.58 7.22 -2.54
N LEU A 225 11.82 5.94 -2.27
CA LEU A 225 12.83 5.42 -1.38
C LEU A 225 14.02 4.90 -2.19
N ARG A 226 15.22 5.17 -1.68
CA ARG A 226 16.48 4.62 -2.21
C ARG A 226 16.54 3.11 -2.04
N ILE A 227 17.17 2.41 -2.96
CA ILE A 227 17.24 0.95 -2.99
C ILE A 227 17.77 0.25 -1.73
N PHE A 228 18.57 0.95 -0.94
CA PHE A 228 19.12 0.45 0.33
C PHE A 228 18.12 0.53 1.49
N ASP A 229 16.92 1.07 1.25
CA ASP A 229 15.87 1.12 2.24
C ASP A 229 15.49 -0.29 2.69
N SER A 230 15.40 -0.46 4.01
CA SER A 230 15.07 -1.73 4.63
C SER A 230 13.71 -2.31 4.20
N LEU A 231 12.80 -1.50 3.65
CA LEU A 231 11.51 -1.97 3.15
C LEU A 231 11.67 -2.97 1.99
N PHE A 232 12.59 -2.73 1.06
CA PHE A 232 12.72 -3.58 -0.13
C PHE A 232 13.16 -5.01 0.21
N PRO A 233 14.21 -5.24 1.04
CA PRO A 233 14.55 -6.58 1.51
C PRO A 233 13.42 -7.29 2.26
N ASP A 234 12.60 -6.56 3.01
CA ASP A 234 11.49 -7.14 3.77
C ASP A 234 10.35 -7.61 2.85
N ILE A 235 10.00 -6.80 1.85
CA ILE A 235 9.03 -7.17 0.81
C ILE A 235 9.54 -8.38 0.01
N GLU A 236 10.81 -8.37 -0.39
CA GLU A 236 11.42 -9.51 -1.09
C GLU A 236 11.38 -10.78 -0.24
N ARG A 237 11.71 -10.69 1.05
CA ARG A 237 11.67 -11.84 1.95
C ARG A 237 10.26 -12.43 2.06
N LEU A 238 9.24 -11.59 2.21
CA LEU A 238 7.84 -12.02 2.23
C LEU A 238 7.46 -12.68 0.89
N LEU A 239 7.79 -12.03 -0.23
CA LEU A 239 7.52 -12.53 -1.57
C LEU A 239 8.08 -13.93 -1.77
N PHE A 240 9.37 -14.15 -1.48
CA PHE A 240 10.00 -15.45 -1.69
C PHE A 240 9.57 -16.50 -0.66
N ARG A 241 9.22 -16.10 0.57
CA ARG A 241 8.63 -17.01 1.56
C ARG A 241 7.32 -17.60 1.04
N LEU A 242 6.44 -16.78 0.48
CA LEU A 242 5.17 -17.21 -0.10
C LEU A 242 5.33 -17.92 -1.44
N MET A 243 6.27 -17.47 -2.28
CA MET A 243 6.55 -18.11 -3.56
C MET A 243 7.02 -19.56 -3.38
N LEU A 244 7.72 -19.87 -2.30
CA LEU A 244 8.28 -21.20 -2.03
C LEU A 244 7.43 -22.07 -1.08
N SER A 245 6.32 -21.53 -0.55
CA SER A 245 5.42 -22.25 0.36
C SER A 245 4.70 -23.43 -0.31
N ASP A 246 4.23 -24.39 0.50
CA ASP A 246 3.50 -25.54 0.00
C ASP A 246 2.00 -25.28 -0.12
N ASP A 247 1.33 -25.98 -1.04
CA ASP A 247 -0.12 -25.81 -1.29
C ASP A 247 -1.00 -26.22 -0.10
N ALA A 248 -0.44 -26.97 0.85
CA ALA A 248 -1.14 -27.36 2.07
C ALA A 248 -1.30 -26.17 3.05
N ASP A 249 -0.54 -25.11 2.87
CA ASP A 249 -0.60 -23.94 3.74
C ASP A 249 -1.76 -23.02 3.32
N ALA A 250 -2.46 -22.45 4.30
CA ALA A 250 -3.50 -21.43 4.06
C ALA A 250 -2.97 -20.20 3.28
N THR A 251 -1.65 -20.06 3.18
CA THR A 251 -0.95 -19.00 2.45
C THR A 251 -0.85 -19.26 0.94
N ALA A 252 -1.11 -20.49 0.49
CA ALA A 252 -1.08 -20.87 -0.92
C ALA A 252 -2.14 -20.15 -1.76
N THR A 253 -3.24 -19.67 -1.17
CA THR A 253 -4.22 -18.84 -1.88
C THR A 253 -3.83 -17.36 -1.92
N LEU A 254 -2.87 -16.93 -1.09
CA LEU A 254 -2.50 -15.53 -0.91
C LEU A 254 -1.26 -15.11 -1.72
N TRP A 255 -0.42 -16.07 -2.13
CA TRP A 255 0.86 -15.75 -2.79
C TRP A 255 0.68 -14.86 -4.02
N HIS A 256 -0.35 -15.11 -4.83
CA HIS A 256 -0.59 -14.35 -6.07
C HIS A 256 -0.92 -12.88 -5.77
N THR A 257 -1.88 -12.64 -4.87
CA THR A 257 -2.26 -11.29 -4.44
C THR A 257 -1.10 -10.59 -3.75
N CYS A 258 -0.32 -11.30 -2.94
CA CYS A 258 0.87 -10.75 -2.31
C CYS A 258 1.94 -10.39 -3.34
N ALA A 259 2.20 -11.24 -4.34
CA ALA A 259 3.17 -10.99 -5.39
C ALA A 259 2.80 -9.76 -6.20
N ARG A 260 1.54 -9.65 -6.62
CA ARG A 260 1.04 -8.46 -7.31
C ARG A 260 1.21 -7.19 -6.50
N ASN A 261 0.84 -7.22 -5.22
CA ASN A 261 1.01 -6.06 -4.34
C ASN A 261 2.49 -5.74 -4.08
N ALA A 262 3.35 -6.76 -3.96
CA ALA A 262 4.79 -6.59 -3.82
C ALA A 262 5.35 -5.84 -5.02
N ILE A 263 5.13 -6.36 -6.24
CA ILE A 263 5.62 -5.74 -7.47
C ILE A 263 5.11 -4.30 -7.59
N ARG A 264 3.81 -4.07 -7.35
CA ARG A 264 3.24 -2.71 -7.34
C ARG A 264 3.95 -1.78 -6.36
N VAL A 265 4.17 -2.20 -5.12
CA VAL A 265 4.86 -1.38 -4.11
C VAL A 265 6.30 -1.10 -4.51
N LEU A 266 7.01 -2.11 -5.04
CA LEU A 266 8.40 -1.96 -5.46
C LEU A 266 8.52 -0.96 -6.64
N PHE A 267 7.63 -1.03 -7.63
CA PHE A 267 7.57 -0.06 -8.73
C PHE A 267 7.22 1.35 -8.24
N ALA A 268 6.28 1.45 -7.30
CA ALA A 268 5.73 2.73 -6.90
C ALA A 268 6.63 3.48 -5.91
N LEU A 269 7.35 2.75 -5.05
CA LEU A 269 8.23 3.35 -4.03
C LEU A 269 9.70 3.39 -4.40
N SER A 270 10.21 2.61 -5.36
CA SER A 270 11.65 2.62 -5.67
C SER A 270 12.05 3.83 -6.50
N SER A 271 13.17 4.47 -6.16
CA SER A 271 13.86 5.40 -7.06
C SER A 271 14.66 4.69 -8.15
N GLU A 272 15.09 3.45 -7.91
CA GLU A 272 15.87 2.61 -8.83
C GLU A 272 15.07 1.34 -9.19
N VAL A 273 13.97 1.52 -9.93
CA VAL A 273 13.00 0.45 -10.24
C VAL A 273 13.65 -0.70 -11.03
N ASP A 274 14.48 -0.37 -12.00
CA ASP A 274 15.21 -1.29 -12.87
C ASP A 274 16.09 -2.27 -12.10
N PHE A 275 16.87 -1.78 -11.13
CA PHE A 275 17.71 -2.61 -10.29
C PHE A 275 16.87 -3.51 -9.39
N VAL A 276 15.88 -2.95 -8.67
CA VAL A 276 15.06 -3.72 -7.73
C VAL A 276 14.32 -4.84 -8.47
N MET A 277 13.75 -4.54 -9.64
CA MET A 277 13.08 -5.54 -10.47
C MET A 277 14.03 -6.60 -11.00
N SER A 278 15.21 -6.21 -11.50
CA SER A 278 16.22 -7.15 -11.98
C SER A 278 16.68 -8.10 -10.86
N ARG A 279 16.81 -7.61 -9.63
CA ARG A 279 17.14 -8.42 -8.45
C ARG A 279 16.03 -9.42 -8.11
N VAL A 280 14.78 -8.99 -8.10
CA VAL A 280 13.62 -9.87 -7.87
C VAL A 280 13.52 -10.93 -8.97
N LEU A 281 13.63 -10.53 -10.23
CA LEU A 281 13.59 -11.44 -11.37
C LEU A 281 14.73 -12.46 -11.34
N GLY A 282 15.96 -12.01 -11.08
CA GLY A 282 17.13 -12.87 -10.97
C GLY A 282 16.98 -13.93 -9.88
N LYS A 283 16.49 -13.55 -8.68
CA LYS A 283 16.20 -14.50 -7.60
C LYS A 283 15.09 -15.49 -7.98
N THR A 284 14.04 -15.01 -8.62
CA THR A 284 12.90 -15.82 -9.07
C THR A 284 13.35 -16.90 -10.06
N ILE A 285 14.13 -16.52 -11.09
CA ILE A 285 14.72 -17.43 -12.07
C ILE A 285 15.71 -18.39 -11.38
N TRP A 286 16.50 -17.91 -10.44
CA TRP A 286 17.44 -18.74 -9.70
C TRP A 286 16.73 -19.85 -8.90
N TYR A 287 15.62 -19.55 -8.22
CA TYR A 287 14.82 -20.57 -7.52
C TYR A 287 14.21 -21.58 -8.49
N ALA A 288 13.66 -21.13 -9.63
CA ALA A 288 13.14 -22.03 -10.65
C ALA A 288 14.23 -22.97 -11.20
N LYS A 289 15.41 -22.42 -11.53
CA LYS A 289 16.57 -23.21 -11.96
C LYS A 289 16.99 -24.21 -10.88
N ARG A 290 17.10 -23.76 -9.62
CA ARG A 290 17.54 -24.63 -8.52
C ARG A 290 16.58 -25.80 -8.31
N SER A 291 15.27 -25.58 -8.44
CA SER A 291 14.27 -26.65 -8.36
C SER A 291 14.41 -27.66 -9.52
N ALA A 292 14.74 -27.19 -10.73
CA ALA A 292 15.01 -28.04 -11.89
C ALA A 292 16.29 -28.88 -11.71
N ASP A 293 17.37 -28.26 -11.24
CA ASP A 293 18.64 -28.95 -11.00
C ASP A 293 18.48 -30.10 -9.98
N ILE A 294 17.68 -29.88 -8.93
CA ILE A 294 17.38 -30.91 -7.93
C ILE A 294 16.54 -32.04 -8.54
N LEU A 295 15.53 -31.73 -9.36
CA LEU A 295 14.74 -32.74 -10.05
C LEU A 295 15.62 -33.63 -10.96
N ILE A 296 16.48 -33.00 -11.78
CA ILE A 296 17.42 -33.71 -12.67
C ILE A 296 18.36 -34.60 -11.87
N PHE A 297 18.84 -34.14 -10.71
CA PHE A 297 19.67 -34.94 -9.82
C PHE A 297 18.95 -36.22 -9.37
N TYR A 298 17.69 -36.12 -8.93
CA TYR A 298 16.92 -37.30 -8.50
C TYR A 298 16.57 -38.25 -9.66
N GLU A 299 16.35 -37.72 -10.87
CA GLU A 299 16.17 -38.54 -12.08
C GLU A 299 17.43 -39.37 -12.38
N LYS A 300 18.62 -38.74 -12.39
CA LYS A 300 19.90 -39.44 -12.59
C LYS A 300 20.22 -40.41 -11.46
N PHE A 301 19.90 -40.04 -10.23
CA PHE A 301 20.12 -40.91 -9.06
C PHE A 301 19.30 -42.20 -9.15
N LYS A 302 18.04 -42.10 -9.59
CA LYS A 302 17.16 -43.25 -9.83
C LYS A 302 17.73 -44.21 -10.89
N GLU A 303 18.31 -43.68 -11.97
CA GLU A 303 18.93 -44.51 -13.02
C GLU A 303 20.17 -45.26 -12.52
N THR A 304 20.93 -44.63 -11.62
CA THR A 304 22.20 -45.15 -11.09
C THR A 304 21.98 -46.19 -10.00
N GLN A 305 20.99 -46.02 -9.12
CA GLN A 305 20.75 -46.86 -7.95
C GLN A 305 19.55 -47.80 -8.12
N LYS A 306 19.60 -48.72 -9.09
CA LYS A 306 18.52 -49.69 -9.34
C LYS A 306 18.22 -50.67 -8.18
N ASN A 307 19.11 -50.77 -7.18
CA ASN A 307 19.05 -51.79 -6.12
C ASN A 307 18.72 -51.23 -4.72
N LEU A 308 18.60 -49.91 -4.52
CA LEU A 308 18.26 -49.30 -3.23
C LEU A 308 16.86 -48.72 -3.25
N ASN A 309 16.08 -48.96 -2.17
CA ASN A 309 14.76 -48.39 -1.84
C ASN A 309 14.12 -47.53 -2.96
N SER A 310 13.59 -48.19 -3.98
CA SER A 310 12.97 -47.55 -5.16
C SER A 310 11.88 -46.57 -4.76
N ASP A 311 11.14 -46.90 -3.72
CA ASP A 311 9.92 -46.21 -3.33
C ASP A 311 10.24 -44.83 -2.73
N LEU A 312 11.27 -44.74 -1.89
CA LEU A 312 11.67 -43.45 -1.30
C LEU A 312 12.28 -42.50 -2.34
N ILE A 313 13.04 -43.04 -3.31
CA ILE A 313 13.59 -42.25 -4.42
C ILE A 313 12.45 -41.76 -5.31
N GLU A 314 11.45 -42.61 -5.57
CA GLU A 314 10.27 -42.25 -6.35
C GLU A 314 9.44 -41.15 -5.66
N ASP A 315 9.16 -41.29 -4.37
CA ASP A 315 8.44 -40.28 -3.58
C ASP A 315 9.16 -38.93 -3.61
N ARG A 316 10.49 -38.94 -3.45
CA ARG A 316 11.31 -37.71 -3.54
C ARG A 316 11.28 -37.10 -4.93
N ARG A 317 11.34 -37.91 -5.99
CA ARG A 317 11.22 -37.45 -7.36
C ARG A 317 9.88 -36.78 -7.62
N VAL A 318 8.78 -37.42 -7.19
CA VAL A 318 7.42 -36.87 -7.33
C VAL A 318 7.30 -35.54 -6.58
N TYR A 319 7.81 -35.47 -5.34
CA TYR A 319 7.85 -34.23 -4.57
C TYR A 319 8.61 -33.11 -5.29
N TRP A 320 9.82 -33.38 -5.79
CA TRP A 320 10.62 -32.37 -6.49
C TRP A 320 10.03 -31.97 -7.84
N ASN A 321 9.37 -32.89 -8.54
CA ASN A 321 8.63 -32.57 -9.76
C ASN A 321 7.49 -31.58 -9.46
N MET A 322 6.70 -31.83 -8.41
CA MET A 322 5.65 -30.91 -7.97
C MET A 322 6.23 -29.55 -7.55
N LYS A 323 7.34 -29.53 -6.79
CA LYS A 323 8.01 -28.28 -6.38
C LYS A 323 8.55 -27.49 -7.58
N TRP A 324 9.15 -28.17 -8.56
CA TRP A 324 9.63 -27.53 -9.79
C TRP A 324 8.49 -26.92 -10.60
N GLN A 325 7.41 -27.69 -10.86
CA GLN A 325 6.24 -27.20 -11.58
C GLN A 325 5.66 -25.95 -10.92
N ARG A 326 5.47 -25.98 -9.59
CA ARG A 326 4.95 -24.82 -8.82
C ARG A 326 5.88 -23.62 -8.86
N THR A 327 7.18 -23.83 -8.65
CA THR A 327 8.16 -22.73 -8.66
C THR A 327 8.22 -22.10 -10.04
N LEU A 328 8.15 -22.92 -11.10
CA LEU A 328 8.11 -22.43 -12.47
C LEU A 328 6.82 -21.64 -12.78
N GLU A 329 5.65 -22.16 -12.39
CA GLU A 329 4.37 -21.46 -12.55
C GLU A 329 4.40 -20.09 -11.87
N ARG A 330 4.77 -20.06 -10.59
CA ARG A 330 4.86 -18.83 -9.79
C ARG A 330 5.89 -17.86 -10.37
N THR A 331 7.02 -18.37 -10.87
CA THR A 331 8.04 -17.57 -11.59
C THR A 331 7.46 -16.91 -12.83
N LEU A 332 6.75 -17.66 -13.67
CA LEU A 332 6.12 -17.12 -14.88
C LEU A 332 5.07 -16.08 -14.55
N THR A 333 4.29 -16.27 -13.48
CA THR A 333 3.33 -15.27 -13.01
C THR A 333 4.01 -14.00 -12.52
N ILE A 334 5.10 -14.11 -11.74
CA ILE A 334 5.88 -12.93 -11.31
C ILE A 334 6.45 -12.20 -12.51
N ILE A 335 6.98 -12.91 -13.52
CA ILE A 335 7.45 -12.30 -14.77
C ILE A 335 6.31 -11.53 -15.44
N GLY A 336 5.11 -12.14 -15.54
CA GLY A 336 3.93 -11.49 -16.11
C GLY A 336 3.54 -10.20 -15.38
N GLU A 337 3.49 -10.23 -14.04
CA GLU A 337 3.18 -9.05 -13.21
C GLU A 337 4.27 -7.97 -13.32
N ILE A 338 5.54 -8.34 -13.43
CA ILE A 338 6.63 -7.38 -13.68
C ILE A 338 6.46 -6.74 -15.06
N VAL A 339 6.21 -7.53 -16.11
CA VAL A 339 6.01 -7.00 -17.47
C VAL A 339 4.80 -6.06 -17.54
N GLU A 340 3.67 -6.44 -16.94
CA GLU A 340 2.48 -5.56 -16.81
C GLU A 340 2.86 -4.24 -16.12
N ALA A 341 3.56 -4.33 -14.98
CA ALA A 341 3.97 -3.15 -14.22
C ALA A 341 4.95 -2.26 -14.99
N ILE A 342 5.89 -2.83 -15.77
CA ILE A 342 6.78 -2.08 -16.67
C ILE A 342 5.95 -1.30 -17.69
N PHE A 343 4.98 -1.94 -18.35
CA PHE A 343 4.13 -1.27 -19.34
C PHE A 343 3.35 -0.11 -18.71
N VAL A 344 2.76 -0.31 -17.53
CA VAL A 344 2.05 0.75 -16.81
C VAL A 344 3.00 1.86 -16.40
N HIS A 345 4.17 1.53 -15.88
CA HIS A 345 5.16 2.51 -15.43
C HIS A 345 5.70 3.35 -16.60
N ILE A 346 6.01 2.74 -17.75
CA ILE A 346 6.46 3.45 -18.95
C ILE A 346 5.33 4.34 -19.51
N SER A 347 4.11 3.82 -19.58
CA SER A 347 2.98 4.53 -20.19
C SER A 347 2.51 5.71 -19.33
N CYS A 348 2.57 5.57 -18.00
CA CYS A 348 2.08 6.57 -17.07
C CYS A 348 3.23 7.38 -16.48
N SER A 349 4.07 6.78 -15.64
CA SER A 349 5.06 7.50 -14.83
C SER A 349 6.21 8.09 -15.66
N PHE A 350 6.80 7.29 -16.56
CA PHE A 350 8.00 7.68 -17.29
C PHE A 350 7.77 8.88 -18.20
N LYS A 351 6.63 8.94 -18.90
CA LYS A 351 6.27 10.09 -19.73
C LYS A 351 6.17 11.38 -18.92
N HIS A 352 5.55 11.31 -17.73
CA HIS A 352 5.42 12.46 -16.84
C HIS A 352 6.78 12.89 -16.27
N GLU A 353 7.61 11.93 -15.84
CA GLU A 353 8.97 12.19 -15.34
C GLU A 353 9.85 12.85 -16.41
N LEU A 354 9.86 12.34 -17.65
CA LEU A 354 10.60 12.94 -18.75
C LEU A 354 10.12 14.36 -19.06
N LYS A 355 8.80 14.58 -19.08
CA LYS A 355 8.23 15.91 -19.32
C LYS A 355 8.68 16.89 -18.22
N ARG A 356 8.66 16.45 -16.96
CA ARG A 356 9.11 17.26 -15.83
C ARG A 356 10.60 17.58 -15.90
N VAL A 357 11.43 16.61 -16.25
CA VAL A 357 12.89 16.84 -16.46
C VAL A 357 13.10 17.86 -17.57
N ALA A 358 12.38 17.75 -18.69
CA ALA A 358 12.44 18.74 -19.76
C ALA A 358 12.00 20.13 -19.30
N GLU A 359 10.92 20.23 -18.52
CA GLU A 359 10.45 21.50 -17.94
C GLU A 359 11.47 22.11 -16.97
N LEU A 360 12.12 21.30 -16.13
CA LEU A 360 13.18 21.76 -15.21
C LEU A 360 14.41 22.25 -15.97
N VAL A 361 14.84 21.53 -17.00
CA VAL A 361 15.94 21.93 -17.88
C VAL A 361 15.60 23.23 -18.60
N GLU A 362 14.36 23.41 -19.07
CA GLU A 362 13.92 24.67 -19.67
C GLU A 362 13.92 25.83 -18.66
N VAL A 363 13.52 25.59 -17.41
CA VAL A 363 13.55 26.61 -16.36
C VAL A 363 14.99 27.01 -16.06
N GLU A 364 15.90 26.05 -15.95
CA GLU A 364 17.33 26.26 -15.72
C GLU A 364 17.99 27.04 -16.89
N LEU A 365 17.65 26.68 -18.13
CA LEU A 365 18.08 27.41 -19.32
C LEU A 365 17.50 28.83 -19.42
N LYS A 366 16.31 29.06 -18.86
CA LYS A 366 15.65 30.39 -18.84
C LYS A 366 16.09 31.23 -17.65
N SER A 367 16.58 30.62 -16.57
CA SER A 367 17.14 31.33 -15.41
C SER A 367 18.56 31.81 -15.70
N ASP A 368 18.74 32.45 -16.86
CA ASP A 368 19.95 33.05 -17.47
C ASP A 368 20.66 34.11 -16.60
N HIS A 369 20.43 34.09 -15.28
CA HIS A 369 21.41 34.54 -14.33
C HIS A 369 22.55 33.52 -14.33
N GLU A 370 23.72 33.97 -14.80
CA GLU A 370 25.01 33.60 -14.23
C GLU A 370 24.99 33.86 -12.71
N THR A 371 24.19 33.11 -11.95
CA THR A 371 24.64 32.73 -10.62
C THR A 371 25.79 31.81 -10.93
N ASP A 372 27.01 32.36 -10.90
CA ASP A 372 28.17 31.59 -10.47
C ASP A 372 27.65 30.79 -9.26
N GLU A 373 27.31 29.52 -9.50
CA GLU A 373 27.12 28.58 -8.41
C GLU A 373 28.49 28.59 -7.75
N ASP A 374 28.60 29.36 -6.67
CA ASP A 374 29.59 29.13 -5.65
C ASP A 374 29.24 27.74 -5.12
N TYR A 375 29.66 26.72 -5.88
CA TYR A 375 29.86 25.34 -5.45
C TYR A 375 30.83 25.49 -4.29
N GLY A 376 30.25 25.82 -3.13
CA GLY A 376 30.91 26.62 -2.11
C GLY A 376 32.29 26.05 -1.84
N ASN A 377 33.33 26.84 -2.14
CA ASN A 377 34.73 26.52 -1.92
C ASN A 377 34.95 25.01 -1.65
N PHE A 378 34.90 24.19 -2.70
CA PHE A 378 35.15 22.75 -2.64
C PHE A 378 36.58 22.38 -2.21
N ASP A 379 37.37 23.37 -1.79
CA ASP A 379 38.74 23.21 -1.35
C ASP A 379 38.89 23.72 0.08
N VAL A 380 39.20 22.79 0.99
CA VAL A 380 40.35 22.86 1.93
C VAL A 380 40.19 21.89 3.13
N ASN A 381 39.01 21.36 3.49
CA ASN A 381 38.88 20.58 4.75
C ASN A 381 37.94 19.35 4.77
N ARG A 382 37.69 18.66 3.63
CA ARG A 382 37.12 17.30 3.74
C ARG A 382 38.24 16.29 3.99
N SER A 383 38.11 15.49 5.04
CA SER A 383 39.05 14.39 5.27
C SER A 383 38.86 13.35 4.16
N GLU A 384 39.96 12.82 3.62
CA GLU A 384 40.00 11.78 2.58
C GLU A 384 38.95 10.66 2.78
N VAL A 385 38.62 10.36 4.05
CA VAL A 385 37.61 9.39 4.48
C VAL A 385 36.20 9.61 3.90
N GLU A 386 35.73 10.85 3.74
CA GLU A 386 34.36 11.10 3.21
C GLU A 386 34.29 10.91 1.69
N THR A 387 35.37 11.27 0.99
CA THR A 387 35.55 10.99 -0.44
C THR A 387 35.68 9.50 -0.71
N ASP A 388 36.45 8.78 0.12
CA ASP A 388 36.59 7.33 0.02
C ASP A 388 35.26 6.61 0.28
N PHE A 389 34.46 7.09 1.24
CA PHE A 389 33.12 6.53 1.49
C PHE A 389 32.17 6.72 0.30
N ALA A 390 32.26 7.85 -0.41
CA ALA A 390 31.45 8.11 -1.61
C ALA A 390 31.89 7.27 -2.82
N TYR A 391 33.19 6.98 -2.95
CA TYR A 391 33.72 6.07 -3.96
C TYR A 391 33.43 4.60 -3.65
N GLU A 392 33.54 4.18 -2.39
CA GLU A 392 33.15 2.82 -1.96
C GLU A 392 31.63 2.60 -2.06
N ALA A 393 30.83 3.63 -1.79
CA ALA A 393 29.38 3.58 -1.96
C ALA A 393 28.90 3.68 -3.43
N GLY A 394 29.81 3.87 -4.39
CA GLY A 394 29.51 3.91 -5.82
C GLY A 394 28.64 5.10 -6.26
N ILE A 395 28.62 6.18 -5.47
CA ILE A 395 27.79 7.36 -5.74
C ILE A 395 28.28 8.12 -6.98
N PHE A 396 29.58 8.03 -7.28
CA PHE A 396 30.19 8.55 -8.51
C PHE A 396 30.72 7.37 -9.33
N ASN A 397 29.83 6.66 -10.03
CA ASN A 397 30.21 5.61 -10.98
C ASN A 397 30.71 6.19 -12.32
N MET A 398 31.76 7.01 -12.25
CA MET A 398 32.67 7.22 -13.37
C MET A 398 34.08 6.86 -12.93
N LYS A 399 34.35 5.55 -12.82
CA LYS A 399 35.74 5.10 -12.93
C LYS A 399 36.08 5.08 -14.43
N PRO A 400 36.99 5.92 -14.93
CA PRO A 400 37.44 5.84 -16.31
C PRO A 400 37.99 4.43 -16.57
N THR A 401 37.49 3.77 -17.60
CA THR A 401 37.84 2.40 -17.98
C THR A 401 39.20 2.28 -18.68
N SER A 402 39.89 3.39 -18.91
CA SER A 402 41.26 3.38 -19.46
C SER A 402 42.11 4.53 -18.92
N GLU A 403 43.40 4.27 -18.70
CA GLU A 403 44.41 5.30 -18.38
C GLU A 403 44.61 6.34 -19.50
N LYS A 404 43.91 6.21 -20.65
CA LYS A 404 43.93 7.21 -21.74
C LYS A 404 42.87 8.29 -21.59
N ASP A 405 41.95 8.13 -20.64
CA ASP A 405 40.85 9.08 -20.39
C ASP A 405 41.10 9.96 -19.15
N ILE A 406 42.33 9.94 -18.63
CA ILE A 406 42.78 10.80 -17.53
C ILE A 406 43.97 11.61 -18.04
N GLU A 407 43.83 12.92 -18.23
CA GLU A 407 44.97 13.82 -18.09
C GLU A 407 44.67 14.94 -17.10
N VAL A 408 45.61 15.08 -16.17
CA VAL A 408 45.52 15.76 -14.88
C VAL A 408 45.34 17.27 -15.04
N ILE A 409 44.24 17.79 -14.49
CA ILE A 409 43.98 19.23 -14.36
C ILE A 409 44.71 19.75 -13.13
N ALA A 410 46.04 19.79 -13.19
CA ALA A 410 46.88 20.85 -12.63
C ALA A 410 48.35 20.43 -12.58
N THR A 411 49.23 21.24 -13.16
CA THR A 411 50.45 21.65 -12.46
C THR A 411 50.95 23.00 -12.98
N VAL A 412 50.96 23.99 -12.07
CA VAL A 412 51.91 25.09 -11.82
C VAL A 412 52.57 25.82 -13.03
N PRO A 413 52.57 27.17 -13.04
CA PRO A 413 52.93 27.97 -14.21
C PRO A 413 54.44 28.04 -14.48
N SER A 414 54.90 27.45 -15.58
CA SER A 414 55.94 28.06 -16.42
C SER A 414 56.11 27.28 -17.73
N THR A 415 55.38 27.65 -18.77
CA THR A 415 55.90 27.92 -20.14
C THR A 415 54.75 28.01 -21.13
N LYS A 416 54.88 28.97 -22.05
CA LYS A 416 53.90 29.34 -23.08
C LYS A 416 53.66 28.19 -24.06
N THR A 417 52.42 27.71 -24.17
CA THR A 417 51.89 27.08 -25.39
C THR A 417 50.39 27.33 -25.44
N THR A 418 49.90 27.83 -26.55
CA THR A 418 48.47 27.96 -26.84
C THR A 418 48.07 26.82 -27.76
N ILE A 419 47.05 26.03 -27.41
CA ILE A 419 46.39 25.12 -28.36
C ILE A 419 44.87 25.26 -28.22
N TYR A 420 44.21 25.28 -29.39
CA TYR A 420 42.78 25.42 -29.60
C TYR A 420 42.08 24.06 -29.53
N ILE A 421 40.82 24.05 -29.08
CA ILE A 421 39.92 22.90 -29.20
C ILE A 421 39.31 22.90 -30.60
N LYS A 422 39.36 21.75 -31.28
CA LYS A 422 38.64 21.51 -32.52
C LYS A 422 37.19 21.18 -32.16
N GLN A 423 36.32 22.19 -32.22
CA GLN A 423 34.88 22.01 -32.09
C GLN A 423 34.38 21.33 -33.38
N GLU A 424 33.78 20.15 -33.26
CA GLU A 424 32.98 19.59 -34.35
C GLU A 424 31.77 20.50 -34.53
N VAL A 425 31.75 21.19 -35.67
CA VAL A 425 30.63 22.02 -36.12
C VAL A 425 29.52 21.06 -36.54
N CYS A 426 28.47 20.96 -35.72
CA CYS A 426 27.18 20.46 -36.19
C CYS A 426 26.49 21.58 -36.96
N ASP A 427 26.32 21.40 -38.27
CA ASP A 427 25.58 22.32 -39.14
C ASP A 427 24.11 22.40 -38.69
N GLU A 428 23.75 23.52 -38.06
CA GLU A 428 22.37 23.92 -37.77
C GLU A 428 21.71 24.45 -39.04
N LYS A 429 21.08 23.56 -39.83
CA LYS A 429 20.04 23.95 -40.80
C LYS A 429 18.97 22.87 -40.92
N ASP A 430 18.04 22.87 -39.97
CA ASP A 430 16.66 22.49 -40.24
C ASP A 430 15.74 23.04 -39.13
N ASP A 431 15.20 24.24 -39.38
CA ASP A 431 14.13 24.87 -38.61
C ASP A 431 12.81 24.10 -38.85
N LYS A 432 12.70 22.95 -38.20
CA LYS A 432 11.41 22.34 -37.90
C LYS A 432 11.32 22.23 -36.39
N THR A 433 10.36 22.96 -35.83
CA THR A 433 9.91 22.87 -34.44
C THR A 433 9.42 21.44 -34.18
N ASN A 434 10.37 20.53 -33.96
CA ASN A 434 10.08 19.20 -33.46
C ASN A 434 9.53 19.40 -32.05
N THR A 435 8.27 19.02 -31.86
CA THR A 435 7.67 19.10 -30.54
C THR A 435 8.35 18.12 -29.59
N VAL A 436 8.31 18.36 -28.28
CA VAL A 436 8.87 17.43 -27.27
C VAL A 436 8.35 16.00 -27.48
N ASP A 437 7.11 15.86 -27.95
CA ASP A 437 6.51 14.58 -28.32
C ASP A 437 7.22 13.88 -29.50
N ASP A 438 7.76 14.62 -30.47
CA ASP A 438 8.53 14.06 -31.59
C ASP A 438 9.91 13.59 -31.14
N LEU A 439 10.55 14.32 -30.21
CA LEU A 439 11.84 13.94 -29.64
C LEU A 439 11.72 12.66 -28.79
N ILE A 440 10.69 12.60 -27.93
CA ILE A 440 10.38 11.41 -27.11
C ILE A 440 10.06 10.23 -28.01
N ARG A 441 9.23 10.40 -29.04
CA ARG A 441 8.88 9.33 -29.98
C ARG A 441 10.11 8.80 -30.72
N THR A 442 11.00 9.68 -31.15
CA THR A 442 12.23 9.29 -31.87
C THR A 442 13.19 8.54 -30.95
N HIS A 443 13.35 8.97 -29.70
CA HIS A 443 14.25 8.32 -28.75
C HIS A 443 13.74 6.95 -28.27
N VAL A 444 12.42 6.84 -28.03
CA VAL A 444 11.78 5.57 -27.64
C VAL A 444 11.82 4.55 -28.78
N ASN A 445 11.56 4.98 -30.02
CA ASN A 445 11.64 4.08 -31.18
C ASN A 445 13.07 3.57 -31.39
N LYS A 446 14.08 4.44 -31.22
CA LYS A 446 15.48 4.05 -31.34
C LYS A 446 15.89 3.04 -30.26
N LEU A 447 15.47 3.24 -29.00
CA LEU A 447 15.72 2.28 -27.91
C LEU A 447 15.04 0.92 -28.15
N LEU A 448 13.83 0.91 -28.72
CA LEU A 448 13.13 -0.32 -29.06
C LEU A 448 13.80 -1.06 -30.23
N GLU A 449 14.29 -0.35 -31.24
CA GLU A 449 15.01 -0.93 -32.38
C GLU A 449 16.38 -1.49 -31.97
N ASP A 450 17.14 -0.74 -31.17
CA ASP A 450 18.50 -1.12 -30.75
C ASP A 450 18.48 -2.27 -29.70
N SER A 451 17.42 -2.40 -28.88
CA SER A 451 17.38 -3.35 -27.77
C SER A 451 16.66 -4.68 -28.09
N LEU A 452 15.74 -4.71 -29.07
CA LEU A 452 14.94 -5.90 -29.39
C LEU A 452 15.38 -6.66 -30.65
N LEU A 453 16.18 -6.06 -31.54
CA LEU A 453 16.44 -6.63 -32.88
C LEU A 453 17.90 -7.02 -33.17
N GLU A 454 18.86 -6.78 -32.26
CA GLU A 454 20.22 -7.31 -32.45
C GLU A 454 20.38 -8.70 -31.82
N PRO A 455 20.50 -9.79 -32.62
CA PRO A 455 20.85 -11.09 -32.08
C PRO A 455 22.31 -11.06 -31.63
N ASN A 456 22.51 -11.04 -30.30
CA ASN A 456 23.83 -11.17 -29.68
C ASN A 456 24.49 -12.51 -30.09
N SER A 457 25.27 -12.46 -31.17
CA SER A 457 26.03 -13.57 -31.74
C SER A 457 27.43 -13.65 -31.12
N SER A 458 27.55 -13.63 -29.79
CA SER A 458 28.78 -14.06 -29.12
C SER A 458 28.62 -14.25 -27.61
N SER A 459 28.16 -15.41 -27.18
CA SER A 459 28.55 -15.94 -25.85
C SER A 459 28.80 -17.44 -25.93
N LYS A 460 30.08 -17.81 -26.05
CA LYS A 460 30.53 -19.16 -25.74
C LYS A 460 30.41 -19.34 -24.23
N ILE A 461 29.33 -20.01 -23.81
CA ILE A 461 29.15 -20.47 -22.43
C ILE A 461 30.22 -21.54 -22.18
N GLN A 462 31.17 -21.24 -21.29
CA GLN A 462 32.07 -22.26 -20.74
C GLN A 462 31.28 -23.22 -19.84
N PRO A 463 31.54 -24.54 -19.88
CA PRO A 463 30.88 -25.50 -19.01
C PRO A 463 31.30 -25.30 -17.56
N PHE A 464 30.30 -25.29 -16.68
CA PHE A 464 30.42 -25.10 -15.24
C PHE A 464 31.00 -26.37 -14.59
N ASP A 465 32.04 -26.22 -13.80
CA ASP A 465 32.78 -27.30 -13.15
C ASP A 465 32.01 -27.85 -11.93
N SER A 466 31.57 -29.10 -12.00
CA SER A 466 30.63 -29.74 -11.05
C SER A 466 31.26 -30.19 -9.73
N ASP A 467 32.58 -30.12 -9.60
CA ASP A 467 33.29 -30.78 -8.48
C ASP A 467 33.38 -29.94 -7.20
N LYS A 468 32.87 -28.71 -7.19
CA LYS A 468 32.91 -27.82 -6.02
C LYS A 468 31.69 -27.84 -5.10
N LEU A 469 30.65 -28.62 -5.39
CA LEU A 469 29.38 -28.60 -4.63
C LEU A 469 29.17 -29.81 -3.70
N ALA A 470 30.19 -30.65 -3.49
CA ALA A 470 30.09 -31.83 -2.64
C ALA A 470 30.34 -31.59 -1.13
N MET A 471 30.47 -30.33 -0.65
CA MET A 471 30.74 -30.04 0.77
C MET A 471 30.03 -28.79 1.34
N ALA A 472 28.80 -28.46 0.92
CA ALA A 472 27.99 -27.42 1.57
C ALA A 472 26.55 -27.85 1.79
#